data_AF-A0A7S0JD25-F1
#
_entry.id   AF-A0A7S0JD25-F1
#
_cell.length_a   1.000
_cell.length_b   1.000
_cell.length_c   1.000
_cell.angle_alpha   90.00
_cell.angle_beta   90.00
_cell.angle_gamma   90.00
#
_symmetry.space_group_name_H-M   'P 1'
#
loop_
_entity.id
_entity.type
_entity.pdbx_description
1 polymer ?
#
loop_
_entity_poly.entity_id
_entity_poly.type
_entity_poly.pdbx_seq_one_letter_code
_entity_poly.pdbx_strand_id
1 'polypeptide(L)'
;RDESEPPSLDEGALDRMFERASGDMWAALKPTVFSTDPWVVVFDEFLSEQEVAALLEVYSMRTLERSSNVGRMNELGRYEKSIDLTRTSENAWCDGPCAEMDAVRKVSQRIGNVT
;
A
#
# COMPACT_ATOMS: atom_id res chain seq x y z
N ARG A 1 17.82 -12.48 -10.63
CA ARG A 1 17.75 -12.86 -9.20
C ARG A 1 18.84 -13.89 -9.02
N ASP A 2 19.79 -13.64 -8.13
CA ASP A 2 20.82 -14.63 -7.83
C ASP A 2 20.11 -15.81 -7.14
N GLU A 3 20.19 -17.01 -7.72
CA GLU A 3 19.54 -18.21 -7.17
C GLU A 3 20.19 -18.65 -5.84
N SER A 4 21.33 -18.05 -5.46
CA SER A 4 22.00 -18.27 -4.19
C SER A 4 21.50 -17.42 -3.03
N GLU A 5 20.66 -16.40 -3.28
CA GLU A 5 20.08 -15.63 -2.19
C GLU A 5 18.97 -16.42 -1.48
N PRO A 6 19.07 -16.63 -0.15
CA PRO A 6 18.00 -17.26 0.60
C PRO A 6 16.73 -16.41 0.52
N PRO A 7 15.54 -17.04 0.57
CA PRO A 7 14.29 -16.30 0.55
C PRO A 7 14.25 -15.31 1.73
N SER A 8 13.70 -14.12 1.49
CA SER A 8 13.61 -13.07 2.51
C SER A 8 12.66 -13.42 3.66
N LEU A 9 11.88 -14.49 3.52
CA LEU A 9 10.90 -14.97 4.48
C LEU A 9 11.03 -16.49 4.61
N ASP A 10 10.88 -16.98 5.85
CA ASP A 10 10.77 -18.42 6.12
C ASP A 10 9.47 -19.00 5.56
N GLU A 11 9.44 -20.31 5.37
CA GLU A 11 8.23 -21.03 4.98
C GLU A 11 7.08 -20.79 5.99
N GLY A 12 5.88 -20.55 5.45
CA GLY A 12 4.68 -20.20 6.22
C GLY A 12 4.72 -18.84 6.93
N ALA A 13 5.76 -18.01 6.74
CA ALA A 13 5.81 -16.69 7.38
C ALA A 13 4.68 -15.76 6.89
N LEU A 14 4.31 -15.86 5.61
CA LEU A 14 3.18 -15.12 5.06
C LEU A 14 1.85 -15.59 5.65
N ASP A 15 1.64 -16.91 5.79
CA ASP A 15 0.41 -17.44 6.40
C ASP A 15 0.25 -16.92 7.82
N ARG A 16 1.32 -17.00 8.64
CA ARG A 16 1.30 -16.47 10.01
C ARG A 16 1.00 -14.97 10.07
N MET A 17 1.49 -14.20 9.09
CA MET A 17 1.20 -12.76 8.99
C MET A 17 -0.29 -12.52 8.73
N PHE A 18 -0.88 -13.22 7.75
CA PHE A 18 -2.29 -13.05 7.40
C PHE A 18 -3.24 -13.59 8.48
N GLU A 19 -2.92 -14.73 9.10
CA GLU A 19 -3.65 -15.26 10.26
C GLU A 19 -3.68 -14.24 11.39
N ARG A 20 -2.52 -13.63 11.73
CA ARG A 20 -2.44 -12.55 12.72
C ARG A 20 -3.26 -11.33 12.30
N ALA A 21 -3.17 -10.92 11.04
CA ALA A 21 -3.91 -9.78 10.51
C ALA A 21 -5.43 -9.97 10.59
N SER A 22 -5.91 -11.21 10.42
CA SER A 22 -7.33 -11.57 10.51
C SER A 22 -7.83 -11.99 11.90
N GLY A 23 -6.95 -12.00 12.91
CA GLY A 23 -7.27 -12.47 14.26
C GLY A 23 -7.98 -11.45 15.15
N ASP A 24 -8.34 -11.89 16.37
CA ASP A 24 -9.12 -11.12 17.35
C ASP A 24 -8.49 -9.77 17.74
N MET A 25 -7.16 -9.67 17.65
CA MET A 25 -6.42 -8.42 17.90
C MET A 25 -6.95 -7.24 17.05
N TRP A 26 -7.44 -7.54 15.84
CA TRP A 26 -7.91 -6.56 14.88
C TRP A 26 -9.42 -6.64 14.63
N ALA A 27 -10.18 -7.30 15.51
CA ALA A 27 -11.63 -7.47 15.34
C ALA A 27 -12.39 -6.16 15.14
N ALA A 28 -11.91 -5.06 15.74
CA ALA A 28 -12.48 -3.71 15.56
C ALA A 28 -12.38 -3.18 14.12
N LEU A 29 -11.45 -3.70 13.31
CA LEU A 29 -11.31 -3.34 11.89
C LEU A 29 -12.17 -4.22 10.97
N LYS A 30 -12.90 -5.20 11.55
CA LYS A 30 -13.77 -6.17 10.86
C LYS A 30 -13.05 -6.92 9.71
N PRO A 31 -12.01 -7.71 10.02
CA PRO A 31 -11.33 -8.52 9.03
C PRO A 31 -12.25 -9.64 8.50
N THR A 32 -12.23 -9.83 7.18
CA THR A 32 -12.87 -10.95 6.49
C THR A 32 -11.85 -11.62 5.57
N VAL A 33 -11.61 -12.92 5.77
CA VAL A 33 -10.77 -13.73 4.90
C VAL A 33 -11.60 -14.22 3.71
N PHE A 34 -11.27 -13.74 2.51
CA PHE A 34 -11.94 -14.14 1.27
C PHE A 34 -11.24 -15.32 0.58
N SER A 35 -9.93 -15.44 0.77
CA SER A 35 -9.11 -16.50 0.20
C SER A 35 -7.85 -16.68 1.03
N THR A 36 -7.34 -17.90 1.10
CA THR A 36 -6.05 -18.25 1.71
C THR A 36 -5.01 -18.69 0.68
N ASP A 37 -5.42 -18.89 -0.58
CA ASP A 37 -4.55 -19.25 -1.70
C ASP A 37 -5.05 -18.61 -3.01
N PRO A 38 -4.57 -17.41 -3.39
CA PRO A 38 -3.69 -16.53 -2.59
C PRO A 38 -4.45 -15.89 -1.43
N TRP A 39 -3.73 -15.40 -0.42
CA TRP A 39 -4.33 -14.67 0.68
C TRP A 39 -5.01 -13.38 0.25
N VAL A 40 -6.28 -13.22 0.64
CA VAL A 40 -7.06 -12.00 0.48
C VAL A 40 -7.84 -11.76 1.77
N VAL A 41 -7.49 -10.68 2.47
CA VAL A 41 -8.17 -10.22 3.69
C VAL A 41 -8.67 -8.80 3.46
N VAL A 42 -9.94 -8.56 3.78
CA VAL A 42 -10.60 -7.25 3.69
C VAL A 42 -10.94 -6.77 5.08
N PHE A 43 -10.75 -5.47 5.33
CA PHE A 43 -11.07 -4.83 6.60
C PHE A 43 -12.15 -3.76 6.34
N ASP A 44 -13.38 -4.04 6.75
CA ASP A 44 -14.52 -3.16 6.42
C ASP A 44 -14.48 -1.82 7.20
N GLU A 45 -13.82 -1.79 8.35
CA GLU A 45 -13.71 -0.61 9.21
C GLU A 45 -12.25 -0.18 9.39
N PHE A 46 -11.44 -0.30 8.33
CA PHE A 46 -10.03 0.08 8.39
C PHE A 46 -9.82 1.59 8.58
N LEU A 47 -10.65 2.41 7.95
CA LEU A 47 -10.62 3.88 8.05
C LEU A 47 -11.98 4.38 8.54
N SER A 48 -11.97 5.37 9.43
CA SER A 48 -13.20 6.10 9.74
C SER A 48 -13.53 7.14 8.66
N GLU A 49 -14.78 7.58 8.56
CA GLU A 49 -15.19 8.65 7.64
C GLU A 49 -14.38 9.95 7.85
N GLN A 50 -14.02 10.26 9.09
CA GLN A 50 -13.21 11.44 9.41
C GLN A 50 -11.76 11.29 8.94
N GLU A 51 -11.19 10.08 9.05
CA GLU A 51 -9.86 9.79 8.52
C GLU A 51 -9.85 9.86 6.99
N VAL A 52 -10.89 9.35 6.33
CA VAL A 52 -11.06 9.48 4.88
C VAL A 52 -11.14 10.95 4.48
N ALA A 53 -11.96 11.76 5.15
CA ALA A 53 -12.06 13.19 4.87
C ALA A 53 -10.71 13.91 5.04
N ALA A 54 -9.98 13.61 6.11
CA ALA A 54 -8.65 14.19 6.35
C ALA A 54 -7.61 13.76 5.30
N LEU A 55 -7.69 12.53 4.77
CA LEU A 55 -6.84 12.10 3.66
C LEU A 55 -7.21 12.78 2.34
N LEU A 56 -8.49 13.12 2.13
CA LEU A 56 -8.92 13.86 0.95
C LEU A 56 -8.41 15.30 0.93
N GLU A 57 -8.04 15.88 2.08
CA GLU A 57 -7.36 17.20 2.10
C GLU A 57 -6.02 17.19 1.36
N VAL A 58 -5.40 16.02 1.14
CA VAL A 58 -4.19 15.89 0.32
C VAL A 58 -4.40 16.42 -1.10
N TYR A 59 -5.61 16.34 -1.64
CA TYR A 59 -5.94 16.89 -2.97
C TYR A 59 -5.78 18.41 -3.05
N SER A 60 -5.85 19.12 -1.91
CA SER A 60 -5.55 20.56 -1.87
C SER A 60 -4.05 20.85 -1.95
N MET A 61 -3.20 19.88 -1.60
CA MET A 61 -1.75 20.03 -1.50
C MET A 61 -0.99 19.50 -2.73
N ARG A 62 -1.62 18.66 -3.55
CA ARG A 62 -0.97 17.95 -4.65
C ARG A 62 -1.84 17.94 -5.89
N THR A 63 -1.19 18.08 -7.04
CA THR A 63 -1.81 17.84 -8.34
C THR A 63 -1.70 16.36 -8.66
N LEU A 64 -2.82 15.74 -9.02
CA LEU A 64 -2.79 14.40 -9.59
C LEU A 64 -2.18 14.44 -10.99
N GLU A 65 -1.27 13.53 -11.27
CA GLU A 65 -0.67 13.36 -12.59
C GLU A 65 -1.12 12.03 -13.21
N ARG A 66 -1.05 11.94 -14.53
CA ARG A 66 -1.28 10.67 -15.23
C ARG A 66 -0.31 9.61 -14.70
N SER A 67 -0.85 8.49 -14.25
CA SER A 67 -0.04 7.40 -13.72
C SER A 67 0.89 6.85 -14.83
N SER A 68 2.22 6.88 -14.64
CA SER A 68 3.23 6.27 -15.55
C SER A 68 3.94 5.01 -15.03
N ASN A 69 4.08 3.99 -15.87
CA ASN A 69 4.80 2.75 -15.54
C ASN A 69 6.31 3.03 -15.51
N VAL A 70 7.06 2.14 -14.84
CA VAL A 70 8.52 2.15 -14.92
C VAL A 70 8.93 1.66 -16.32
N GLY A 71 9.57 2.53 -17.08
CA GLY A 71 10.04 2.30 -18.44
C GLY A 71 11.46 1.76 -18.49
N ARG A 72 12.16 1.96 -19.63
CA ARG A 72 13.52 1.46 -19.82
C ARG A 72 14.51 2.22 -18.94
N MET A 73 15.58 1.53 -18.52
CA MET A 73 16.71 2.16 -17.87
C MET A 73 17.57 2.86 -18.94
N ASN A 74 17.88 4.13 -18.73
CA ASN A 74 18.76 4.90 -19.59
C ASN A 74 20.24 4.66 -19.27
N GLU A 75 21.13 5.25 -20.06
CA GLU A 75 22.59 5.10 -19.94
C GLU A 75 23.16 5.58 -18.60
N LEU A 76 22.40 6.39 -17.85
CA LEU A 76 22.75 6.89 -16.52
C LEU A 76 22.22 5.99 -15.39
N GLY A 77 21.65 4.83 -15.72
CA GLY A 77 21.07 3.90 -14.75
C GLY A 77 19.73 4.37 -14.17
N ARG A 78 19.07 5.37 -14.78
CA ARG A 78 17.76 5.88 -14.33
C ARG A 78 16.64 5.27 -15.17
N TYR A 79 15.54 4.90 -14.52
CA TYR A 79 14.36 4.43 -15.23
C TYR A 79 13.54 5.61 -15.76
N GLU A 80 13.19 5.56 -17.04
CA GLU A 80 12.29 6.53 -17.67
C GLU A 80 10.83 6.23 -17.32
N LYS A 81 9.96 7.25 -17.33
CA LYS A 81 8.52 7.06 -17.18
C LYS A 81 7.91 6.59 -18.51
N SER A 82 7.23 5.45 -18.54
CA SER A 82 6.45 5.02 -19.72
C SER A 82 4.96 5.22 -19.48
N ILE A 83 4.30 5.99 -20.34
CA ILE A 83 2.84 6.18 -20.26
C ILE A 83 2.16 5.04 -21.02
N ASP A 84 1.34 4.27 -20.31
CA ASP A 84 0.56 3.17 -20.87
C ASP A 84 -0.87 3.66 -21.19
N LEU A 85 -1.45 3.15 -22.27
CA LEU A 85 -2.84 3.41 -22.64
C LEU A 85 -3.84 2.62 -21.78
N THR A 86 -3.41 1.49 -21.21
CA THR A 86 -4.24 0.61 -20.39
C THR A 86 -4.44 1.15 -18.97
N ARG A 87 -3.41 1.80 -18.41
CA ARG A 87 -3.53 2.42 -17.08
C ARG A 87 -4.09 3.82 -17.19
N THR A 88 -5.38 3.96 -16.94
CA THR A 88 -6.13 5.20 -17.13
C THR A 88 -6.22 6.11 -15.91
N SER A 89 -5.69 5.67 -14.77
CA SER A 89 -5.73 6.39 -13.50
C SER A 89 -4.80 7.61 -13.43
N GLU A 90 -5.12 8.51 -12.52
CA GLU A 90 -4.25 9.59 -12.08
C GLU A 90 -3.79 9.31 -10.64
N ASN A 91 -2.58 9.74 -10.28
CA ASN A 91 -2.02 9.55 -8.95
C ASN A 91 -1.14 10.73 -8.52
N ALA A 92 -0.89 10.82 -7.22
CA ALA A 92 0.15 11.66 -6.65
C ALA A 92 0.92 10.86 -5.61
N TRP A 93 2.20 11.19 -5.43
CA TRP A 93 3.01 10.64 -4.35
C TRP A 93 2.86 11.50 -3.11
N CYS A 94 2.46 10.89 -2.01
CA CYS A 94 2.38 11.56 -0.71
C CYS A 94 3.76 11.57 -0.06
N ASP A 95 4.57 12.57 -0.40
CA ASP A 95 5.88 12.83 0.20
C ASP A 95 5.91 14.20 0.93
N GLY A 96 7.00 14.48 1.64
CA GLY A 96 7.23 15.75 2.33
C GLY A 96 6.06 16.13 3.26
N PRO A 97 5.49 17.34 3.15
CA PRO A 97 4.39 17.79 4.02
C PRO A 97 3.14 16.88 4.00
N CYS A 98 2.89 16.16 2.90
CA CYS A 98 1.78 15.21 2.83
C CYS A 98 2.03 14.01 3.77
N ALA A 99 3.26 13.47 3.74
CA ALA A 99 3.65 12.35 4.60
C ALA A 99 3.64 12.71 6.09
N GLU A 100 3.78 14.00 6.42
CA GLU A 100 3.72 14.50 7.80
C GLU A 100 2.31 14.74 8.33
N MET A 101 1.27 14.65 7.49
CA MET A 101 -0.12 14.79 7.94
C MET A 101 -0.48 13.67 8.93
N ASP A 102 -1.08 14.05 10.06
CA ASP A 102 -1.48 13.11 11.11
C ASP A 102 -2.32 11.94 10.59
N ALA A 103 -3.26 12.21 9.67
CA ALA A 103 -4.10 11.18 9.05
C ALA A 103 -3.25 10.16 8.26
N VAL A 104 -2.32 10.63 7.44
CA VAL A 104 -1.43 9.77 6.64
C VAL A 104 -0.54 8.93 7.55
N ARG A 105 0.04 9.53 8.59
CA ARG A 105 0.92 8.83 9.55
C ARG A 105 0.17 7.76 10.32
N LYS A 106 -1.03 8.06 10.83
CA LYS A 106 -1.87 7.09 11.57
C LYS A 106 -2.25 5.90 10.70
N VAL A 107 -2.65 6.14 9.46
CA VAL A 107 -3.03 5.09 8.51
C VAL A 107 -1.81 4.24 8.13
N SER A 108 -0.67 4.87 7.84
CA SER A 108 0.57 4.15 7.53
C SER A 108 1.03 3.27 8.70
N GLN A 109 0.94 3.77 9.93
CA GLN A 109 1.25 3.00 11.12
C GLN A 109 0.26 1.84 11.33
N ARG A 110 -1.05 2.06 11.08
CA ARG A 110 -2.06 1.00 11.16
C ARG A 110 -1.78 -0.12 10.16
N ILE A 111 -1.40 0.22 8.92
CA ILE A 111 -1.00 -0.75 7.90
C ILE A 111 0.17 -1.60 8.42
N GLY A 112 1.25 -0.96 8.88
CA GLY A 112 2.43 -1.67 9.40
C GLY A 112 2.21 -2.45 10.69
N ASN A 113 1.17 -2.14 11.47
CA ASN A 113 0.83 -2.94 12.66
C ASN A 113 0.04 -4.20 12.28
N VAL A 114 -0.78 -4.12 11.22
CA VAL A 114 -1.59 -5.24 10.74
C VAL A 114 -0.73 -6.23 9.92
N THR A 115 0.26 -5.73 9.18
CA THR A 115 1.19 -6.53 8.34
C THR A 115 2.56 -6.66 8.99
#